data_AF-A0A450TFU4-F1
#
_entry.id   AF-A0A450TFU4-F1
#
_cell.length_a   1.000
_cell.length_b   1.000
_cell.length_c   1.000
_cell.angle_alpha   90.00
_cell.angle_beta   90.00
_cell.angle_gamma   90.00
#
_symmetry.space_group_name_H-M   'P 1'
#
loop_
_entity.id
_entity.type
_entity.pdbx_description
1 polymer ?
#
loop_
_entity_poly.entity_id
_entity_poly.type
_entity_poly.pdbx_seq_one_letter_code
_entity_poly.pdbx_strand_id
1 'polypeptide(L)'
;DSSTSPQDSNKGKNLLLTHSIRGRAIDKDGRYFEETDAYTLVDLKAGYETKFRGTELRIDAWVENLTDRRYKLPSWYPDQPGRYGGNVPGRPRTFGVAVTARF
;
A
#
# COMPACT_ATOMS: atom_id res chain seq x y z
N ASP A 1 4.93 -44.11 23.34
CA ASP A 1 4.68 -43.36 22.10
C ASP A 1 3.90 -42.09 22.37
N SER A 2 4.62 -40.97 22.51
CA SER A 2 4.02 -39.64 22.68
C SER A 2 3.97 -38.94 21.33
N SER A 3 2.85 -39.07 20.61
CA SER A 3 2.55 -38.23 19.45
C SER A 3 2.10 -36.85 19.93
N THR A 4 3.05 -35.97 20.23
CA THR A 4 2.78 -34.54 20.34
C THR A 4 2.48 -34.00 18.95
N SER A 5 1.20 -33.92 18.61
CA SER A 5 0.71 -33.13 17.48
C SER A 5 1.21 -31.69 17.66
N PRO A 6 1.96 -31.11 16.71
CA PRO A 6 2.33 -29.71 16.79
C PRO A 6 1.04 -28.92 16.65
N GLN A 7 0.64 -28.25 17.73
CA GLN A 7 -0.32 -27.16 17.67
C GLN A 7 0.30 -26.04 16.82
N ASP A 8 0.19 -26.15 15.49
CA ASP A 8 0.47 -25.09 14.55
C ASP A 8 -0.57 -24.00 14.79
N SER A 9 -0.20 -23.00 15.58
CA SER A 9 -0.99 -21.80 15.79
C SER A 9 -0.95 -20.95 14.51
N ASN A 10 -1.69 -21.38 13.49
CA ASN A 10 -1.84 -20.66 12.24
C ASN A 10 -2.67 -19.40 12.50
N LYS A 11 -2.10 -18.22 12.23
CA LYS A 11 -2.77 -16.93 12.43
C LYS A 11 -2.92 -16.22 11.10
N GLY A 12 -4.16 -16.14 10.62
CA GLY A 12 -4.53 -15.25 9.52
C GLY A 12 -4.73 -13.82 10.02
N LYS A 13 -4.24 -12.83 9.26
CA LYS A 13 -4.45 -11.40 9.53
C LYS A 13 -4.95 -10.73 8.26
N ASN A 14 -6.09 -10.07 8.32
CA ASN A 14 -6.64 -9.27 7.22
C ASN A 14 -6.66 -7.79 7.63
N LEU A 15 -6.34 -6.90 6.70
CA LEU A 15 -6.34 -5.47 6.90
C LEU A 15 -6.90 -4.77 5.66
N LEU A 16 -7.93 -3.97 5.87
CA LEU A 16 -8.50 -3.05 4.88
C LEU A 16 -8.05 -1.63 5.27
N LEU A 17 -7.41 -0.94 4.34
CA LEU A 17 -6.97 0.45 4.52
C LEU A 17 -7.69 1.35 3.52
N THR A 18 -8.16 2.49 4.00
CA THR A 18 -8.77 3.52 3.18
C THR A 18 -7.96 4.80 3.33
N HIS A 19 -7.39 5.30 2.25
CA HIS A 19 -6.58 6.51 2.23
C HIS A 19 -7.38 7.64 1.57
N SER A 20 -7.58 8.76 2.28
CA SER A 20 -8.19 9.97 1.73
C SER A 20 -7.18 11.10 1.70
N ILE A 21 -6.84 11.60 0.52
CA ILE A 21 -5.91 12.72 0.37
C ILE A 21 -6.68 13.95 -0.09
N ARG A 22 -6.44 15.08 0.59
CA ARG A 22 -6.92 16.41 0.21
C ARG A 22 -5.71 17.33 0.09
N GLY A 23 -5.42 17.84 -1.10
CA GLY A 23 -4.46 18.92 -1.27
C GLY A 23 -5.02 20.22 -0.71
N ARG A 24 -4.24 20.98 0.05
CA ARG A 24 -4.51 22.41 0.31
C ARG A 24 -3.29 23.21 -0.12
N ALA A 25 -3.55 24.29 -0.85
CA ALA A 25 -2.58 25.17 -1.48
C ALA A 25 -2.53 26.50 -0.72
N ILE A 26 -1.49 26.79 0.08
CA ILE A 26 -1.16 28.19 0.43
C ILE A 26 0.37 28.29 0.55
N ASP A 27 1.02 28.79 -0.51
CA ASP A 27 2.31 29.47 -0.35
C ASP A 27 2.07 30.98 -0.17
N LYS A 28 3.10 31.70 0.26
CA LYS A 28 3.03 33.14 0.55
C LYS A 28 3.07 34.02 -0.71
N ASP A 29 3.27 33.41 -1.88
CA ASP A 29 3.53 34.07 -3.16
C ASP A 29 2.36 33.92 -4.15
N GLY A 30 1.24 33.32 -3.73
CA GLY A 30 0.01 33.22 -4.52
C GLY A 30 0.10 32.24 -5.69
N ARG A 31 1.03 31.28 -5.66
CA ARG A 31 1.13 30.26 -6.71
C ARG A 31 0.10 29.17 -6.47
N TYR A 32 -0.68 28.89 -7.51
CA TYR A 32 -1.62 27.77 -7.52
C TYR A 32 -0.80 26.46 -7.48
N PHE A 33 -0.79 25.75 -6.36
CA PHE A 33 -0.66 24.29 -6.46
C PHE A 33 -1.89 23.87 -7.25
N GLU A 34 -1.70 23.19 -8.39
CA GLU A 34 -2.83 22.58 -9.09
C GLU A 34 -3.64 21.81 -8.05
N GLU A 35 -4.87 22.25 -7.78
CA GLU A 35 -5.71 21.63 -6.75
C GLU A 35 -5.93 20.19 -7.21
N THR A 36 -5.18 19.27 -6.62
CA THR A 36 -5.33 17.86 -6.93
C THR A 36 -6.66 17.43 -6.33
N ASP A 37 -7.59 17.04 -7.20
CA ASP A 37 -8.90 16.55 -6.80
C ASP A 37 -8.77 15.57 -5.64
N ALA A 38 -9.60 15.74 -4.61
CA ALA A 38 -9.61 14.82 -3.49
C ALA A 38 -9.91 13.40 -4.00
N TYR A 39 -9.13 12.43 -3.53
CA TYR A 39 -9.31 11.03 -3.91
C TYR A 39 -9.29 10.11 -2.70
N THR A 40 -9.97 8.99 -2.85
CA THR A 40 -9.99 7.89 -1.89
C THR A 40 -9.46 6.63 -2.56
N LEU A 41 -8.45 6.01 -1.95
CA LEU A 41 -7.90 4.71 -2.33
C LEU A 41 -8.30 3.66 -1.31
N VAL A 42 -8.50 2.44 -1.79
CA VAL A 42 -8.83 1.27 -0.97
C VAL A 42 -7.75 0.23 -1.19
N ASP A 43 -7.11 -0.21 -0.12
CA ASP A 43 -6.07 -1.22 -0.15
C ASP A 43 -6.47 -2.41 0.71
N LEU A 44 -6.17 -3.61 0.25
CA LEU A 44 -6.40 -4.85 0.98
C LEU A 44 -5.09 -5.58 1.19
N LYS A 45 -4.88 -6.10 2.41
CA LYS A 45 -3.76 -6.95 2.74
C LYS A 45 -4.23 -8.16 3.53
N ALA A 46 -3.73 -9.34 3.16
CA ALA A 46 -3.90 -10.58 3.89
C ALA A 46 -2.54 -11.19 4.17
N GLY A 47 -2.36 -11.70 5.38
CA GLY A 47 -1.13 -12.34 5.83
C GLY A 47 -1.43 -13.68 6.51
N TYR A 48 -0.55 -14.65 6.29
CA TYR A 48 -0.58 -15.95 6.93
C TYR A 48 0.79 -16.28 7.51
N GLU A 49 0.80 -16.61 8.79
CA GLU A 49 2.00 -17.01 9.54
C GLU A 49 1.92 -18.50 9.88
N THR A 50 2.99 -19.24 9.60
CA THR A 50 3.09 -20.69 9.84
C THR A 50 4.52 -21.10 10.19
N LYS A 51 4.71 -22.32 10.69
CA LYS A 51 6.02 -22.91 10.95
C LYS A 51 6.20 -24.13 10.07
N PHE A 52 7.30 -24.18 9.32
CA PHE A 52 7.64 -25.32 8.48
C PHE A 52 9.03 -25.83 8.86
N ARG A 53 9.10 -27.06 9.40
CA ARG A 53 10.35 -27.72 9.80
C ARG A 53 11.24 -26.87 10.73
N GLY A 54 10.63 -26.15 11.67
CA GLY A 54 11.34 -25.27 12.61
C GLY A 54 11.63 -23.86 12.09
N THR A 55 11.45 -23.59 10.80
CA THR A 55 11.54 -22.26 10.20
C THR A 55 10.21 -21.52 10.32
N GLU A 56 10.25 -20.27 10.79
CA GLU A 56 9.06 -19.42 10.77
C GLU A 56 8.86 -18.82 9.38
N LEU A 57 7.69 -19.03 8.79
CA LEU A 57 7.31 -18.53 7.47
C LEU A 57 6.13 -17.55 7.59
N ARG A 58 6.22 -16.46 6.84
CA ARG A 58 5.14 -15.49 6.67
C ARG A 58 4.88 -15.26 5.19
N ILE A 59 3.64 -15.42 4.77
CA ILE A 59 3.17 -15.14 3.42
C ILE A 59 2.23 -13.95 3.52
N ASP A 60 2.51 -12.88 2.78
CA ASP A 60 1.62 -11.73 2.64
C ASP A 60 1.20 -11.57 1.19
N ALA A 61 -0.07 -11.27 0.96
CA ALA A 61 -0.61 -10.83 -0.32
C ALA A 61 -1.34 -9.50 -0.12
N TRP A 62 -1.21 -8.60 -1.08
CA TRP A 62 -1.90 -7.32 -1.03
C TRP A 62 -2.31 -6.82 -2.41
N VAL A 63 -3.30 -5.92 -2.40
CA VAL A 63 -3.70 -5.11 -3.53
C VAL A 63 -3.79 -3.66 -3.10
N GLU A 64 -3.05 -2.80 -3.80
CA GLU A 64 -3.09 -1.34 -3.67
C GLU A 64 -4.02 -0.78 -4.74
N ASN A 65 -4.74 0.30 -4.43
CA ASN A 65 -5.68 0.97 -5.32
C ASN A 65 -6.70 -0.04 -5.92
N LEU A 66 -7.40 -0.76 -5.05
CA LEU A 66 -8.36 -1.82 -5.39
C LEU A 66 -9.42 -1.37 -6.40
N THR A 67 -9.81 -0.09 -6.39
CA THR A 67 -10.81 0.46 -7.31
C THR A 67 -10.23 0.90 -8.65
N ASP A 68 -8.91 0.79 -8.85
CA ASP A 68 -8.17 1.33 -10.00
C ASP A 68 -8.48 2.81 -10.27
N ARG A 69 -8.54 3.60 -9.19
CA ARG A 69 -8.79 5.04 -9.28
C ARG A 69 -7.61 5.71 -9.98
N ARG A 70 -7.89 6.52 -11.00
CA ARG A 70 -6.90 7.45 -11.56
C ARG A 70 -6.82 8.69 -10.68
N TYR A 71 -5.60 9.06 -10.27
CA TYR A 71 -5.33 10.22 -9.44
C TYR A 71 -3.98 10.82 -9.80
N LYS A 72 -3.76 12.09 -9.43
CA LYS A 72 -2.45 12.74 -9.52
C LYS A 72 -1.79 12.76 -8.15
N LEU A 73 -0.47 12.65 -8.10
CA LEU A 73 0.27 12.84 -6.86
C LEU A 73 0.40 14.34 -6.56
N PRO A 74 0.26 14.76 -5.28
CA PRO A 74 0.57 16.12 -4.88
C PRO A 74 2.02 16.45 -5.24
N SER A 75 2.24 17.61 -5.84
CA SER A 75 3.55 18.05 -6.27
C SER A 75 3.82 19.50 -5.90
N TRP A 76 5.06 19.80 -5.56
CA TRP A 76 5.55 21.16 -5.33
C TRP A 76 5.90 21.90 -6.64
N TYR A 77 5.94 21.18 -7.77
CA TYR A 77 6.26 21.72 -9.09
C TYR A 77 5.24 21.23 -10.13
N PRO A 78 3.95 21.60 -10.03
CA PRO A 78 2.87 21.04 -10.86
C PRO A 78 3.11 21.26 -12.38
N ASP A 79 3.74 22.38 -12.73
CA ASP A 79 3.92 22.82 -14.13
C ASP A 79 5.14 22.18 -14.81
N GLN A 80 5.92 21.37 -14.10
CA GLN A 80 7.14 20.74 -14.64
C GLN A 80 6.93 19.23 -14.85
N PRO A 81 6.42 18.80 -16.03
CA PRO A 81 6.31 17.38 -16.33
C PRO A 81 7.70 16.74 -16.35
N GLY A 82 7.91 15.70 -15.55
CA GLY A 82 9.14 14.91 -15.54
C GLY A 82 9.84 14.80 -14.17
N ARG A 83 11.18 14.84 -14.19
CA ARG A 83 12.08 14.40 -13.09
C ARG A 83 11.85 15.09 -11.73
N TYR A 84 11.17 16.24 -11.71
CA TYR A 84 10.92 17.07 -10.53
C TYR A 84 9.47 17.03 -10.02
N GLY A 85 8.64 16.14 -10.59
CA GLY A 85 7.41 15.69 -9.93
C GLY A 85 6.11 16.37 -10.37
N GLY A 86 6.09 17.23 -11.39
CA GLY A 86 4.83 17.78 -11.91
C GLY A 86 4.01 16.76 -12.69
N ASN A 87 2.69 16.77 -12.52
CA ASN A 87 1.73 15.95 -13.28
C ASN A 87 2.00 14.43 -13.29
N VAL A 88 2.55 13.89 -12.20
CA VAL A 88 2.84 12.45 -12.11
C VAL A 88 1.55 11.69 -11.77
N PRO A 89 1.12 10.73 -12.61
CA PRO A 89 -0.02 9.88 -12.28
C PRO A 89 0.31 8.99 -11.08
N GLY A 90 -0.68 8.83 -10.20
CA GLY A 90 -0.65 7.85 -9.14
C GLY A 90 -0.52 6.42 -9.67
N ARG A 91 -0.09 5.50 -8.81
CA ARG A 91 0.09 4.10 -9.21
C ARG A 91 -1.27 3.47 -9.56
N PRO A 92 -1.35 2.71 -10.67
CA PRO A 92 -2.56 1.96 -10.98
C PRO A 92 -2.78 0.84 -9.95
N ARG A 93 -3.90 0.12 -10.06
CA ARG A 93 -4.12 -1.08 -9.25
C ARG A 93 -2.91 -2.01 -9.32
N THR A 94 -2.34 -2.31 -8.16
CA THR A 94 -1.09 -3.08 -8.05
C THR A 94 -1.28 -4.26 -7.11
N PHE A 95 -0.90 -5.45 -7.56
CA PHE A 95 -0.91 -6.66 -6.75
C PHE A 95 0.50 -6.99 -6.30
N GLY A 96 0.64 -7.46 -5.05
CA GLY A 96 1.92 -7.88 -4.51
C GLY A 96 1.80 -9.12 -3.65
N VAL A 97 2.87 -9.90 -3.65
CA VAL A 97 3.04 -11.08 -2.81
C VAL A 97 4.45 -11.03 -2.24
N ALA A 98 4.59 -11.35 -0.96
CA ALA A 98 5.86 -11.49 -0.27
C ALA A 98 5.89 -12.75 0.57
N VAL A 99 7.06 -13.39 0.60
CA VAL A 99 7.34 -14.53 1.48
C VAL A 99 8.56 -14.17 2.32
N THR A 100 8.42 -14.24 3.64
CA THR A 100 9.50 -14.01 4.60
C THR A 100 9.78 -15.30 5.35
N ALA A 101 11.05 -15.68 5.45
CA ALA A 101 11.51 -16.80 6.25
C ALA A 101 12.49 -16.31 7.34
N ARG A 102 12.43 -16.91 8.52
CA ARG A 102 13.39 -16.68 9.62
C ARG A 102 14.03 -18.00 10.03
N PHE A 103 15.36 -18.01 10.09
CA PHE A 103 16.22 -19.17 10.38
C PHE A 103 16.93 -19.00 11.72
#